data_AF-A0AAW4U9M4-F1
#
_entry.id   AF-A0AAW4U9M4-F1
#
_cell.length_a   1.000
_cell.length_b   1.000
_cell.length_c   1.000
_cell.angle_alpha   90.00
_cell.angle_beta   90.00
_cell.angle_gamma   90.00
#
_symmetry.space_group_name_H-M   'P 1'
#
loop_
_entity.id
_entity.type
_entity.pdbx_description
1 polymer ?
#
loop_
_entity_poly.entity_id
_entity_poly.type
_entity_poly.pdbx_seq_one_letter_code
_entity_poly.pdbx_strand_id
1 'polypeptide(L)'
;MELEVNIPIWRKILLTPDEATELFGLSAQFFRVAGALTKNGQYDLPCCWIGSHLKINRPKLEKWLEDKSDGVTDFKTSYLLGKLENGINKRGRKRKIR
;
A
#
# COMPACT_ATOMS: atom_id res chain seq x y z
N MET A 1 23.23 4.75 -27.49
CA MET A 1 21.76 4.69 -27.43
C MET A 1 21.42 3.48 -26.60
N GLU A 2 21.27 3.67 -25.29
CA GLU A 2 20.71 2.62 -24.44
C GLU A 2 19.26 2.45 -24.86
N LEU A 3 18.90 1.27 -25.35
CA LEU A 3 17.52 0.95 -25.63
C LEU A 3 16.82 0.92 -24.28
N GLU A 4 16.06 1.98 -23.98
CA GLU A 4 15.09 1.94 -22.89
C GLU A 4 14.09 0.84 -23.23
N VAL A 5 14.34 -0.36 -22.72
CA VAL A 5 13.39 -1.46 -22.79
C VAL A 5 12.23 -1.05 -21.89
N ASN A 6 11.28 -0.31 -22.47
CA ASN A 6 10.05 0.06 -21.79
C ASN A 6 9.20 -1.20 -21.66
N ILE A 7 9.41 -1.93 -20.55
CA ILE A 7 8.61 -3.10 -20.22
C ILE A 7 7.18 -2.62 -20.04
N PRO A 8 6.19 -3.15 -20.77
CA PRO A 8 4.81 -2.74 -20.59
C PRO A 8 4.32 -3.13 -19.20
N ILE A 9 3.42 -2.31 -18.63
CA ILE A 9 3.00 -2.38 -17.23
C ILE A 9 2.47 -3.77 -16.84
N TRP A 10 1.70 -4.41 -17.72
CA TRP A 10 1.15 -5.76 -17.49
C TRP A 10 2.20 -6.88 -17.46
N ARG A 11 3.42 -6.64 -17.97
CA ARG A 11 4.55 -7.59 -17.86
C ARG A 11 5.41 -7.34 -16.63
N LYS A 12 5.27 -6.20 -15.94
CA LYS A 12 6.07 -5.90 -14.74
C LYS A 12 5.60 -6.76 -13.56
N ILE A 13 6.56 -7.24 -12.77
CA ILE A 13 6.29 -7.99 -11.53
C ILE A 13 6.08 -7.02 -10.37
N LEU A 14 6.92 -5.97 -10.32
CA LEU A 14 6.86 -4.92 -9.32
C LEU A 14 6.38 -3.63 -9.97
N LEU A 15 5.29 -3.08 -9.45
CA LEU A 15 4.66 -1.85 -9.91
C LEU A 15 5.00 -0.70 -8.95
N THR A 16 5.13 0.50 -9.49
CA THR A 16 5.00 1.73 -8.71
C THR A 16 3.54 1.97 -8.33
N PRO A 17 3.27 2.80 -7.31
CA PRO A 17 1.90 3.16 -6.97
C PRO A 17 1.12 3.76 -8.14
N ASP A 18 1.79 4.55 -8.99
CA ASP A 18 1.16 5.20 -10.13
C ASP A 18 0.84 4.19 -11.25
N GLU A 19 1.78 3.28 -11.56
CA GLU A 19 1.51 2.15 -12.49
C GLU A 19 0.43 1.20 -11.98
N ALA A 20 0.36 0.98 -10.66
CA ALA A 20 -0.70 0.19 -10.06
C ALA A 20 -2.07 0.88 -10.15
N THR A 21 -2.10 2.22 -10.12
CA THR A 21 -3.31 2.99 -10.40
C THR A 21 -3.77 2.81 -11.83
N GLU A 22 -2.86 2.87 -12.79
CA GLU A 22 -3.19 2.67 -14.21
C GLU A 22 -3.70 1.24 -14.49
N LEU A 23 -3.12 0.23 -13.83
CA LEU A 23 -3.47 -1.17 -14.09
C LEU A 23 -4.71 -1.65 -13.33
N PHE A 24 -4.90 -1.22 -12.07
CA PHE A 24 -5.98 -1.71 -11.19
C PHE A 24 -7.09 -0.70 -10.91
N GLY A 25 -6.94 0.57 -11.32
CA GLY A 25 -7.94 1.61 -11.10
C GLY A 25 -8.06 2.09 -9.65
N LEU A 26 -7.12 1.72 -8.76
CA LEU A 26 -7.08 2.16 -7.36
C LEU A 26 -6.21 3.40 -7.20
N SER A 27 -6.61 4.35 -6.35
CA SER A 27 -5.87 5.61 -6.18
C SER A 27 -4.43 5.39 -5.67
N ALA A 28 -3.46 6.14 -6.21
CA ALA A 28 -2.08 6.06 -5.75
C ALA A 28 -1.94 6.42 -4.26
N GLN A 29 -2.79 7.33 -3.76
CA GLN A 29 -2.85 7.66 -2.34
C GLN A 29 -3.25 6.47 -1.47
N PHE A 30 -4.22 5.66 -1.91
CA PHE A 30 -4.60 4.42 -1.22
C PHE A 30 -3.37 3.52 -1.02
N PHE A 31 -2.61 3.26 -2.08
CA PHE A 31 -1.42 2.41 -1.98
C PHE A 31 -0.35 2.97 -1.06
N ARG A 32 -0.11 4.29 -1.08
CA ARG A 32 0.87 4.93 -0.19
C ARG A 32 0.46 4.79 1.28
N VAL A 33 -0.80 5.05 1.60
CA VAL A 33 -1.37 4.93 2.96
C VAL A 33 -1.36 3.48 3.41
N ALA A 34 -1.86 2.56 2.58
CA ALA A 34 -1.88 1.13 2.86
C ALA A 34 -0.46 0.57 3.06
N GLY A 35 0.50 0.95 2.20
CA GLY A 35 1.90 0.54 2.34
C GLY A 35 2.57 1.07 3.61
N ALA A 36 2.23 2.28 4.05
CA ALA A 36 2.69 2.82 5.32
C ALA A 36 2.09 2.07 6.53
N LEU A 37 0.82 1.69 6.46
CA LEU A 37 0.18 0.85 7.48
C LEU A 37 0.77 -0.56 7.52
N THR A 38 1.08 -1.14 6.36
CA THR A 38 1.73 -2.45 6.27
C THR A 38 3.14 -2.42 6.84
N LYS A 39 3.89 -1.33 6.63
CA LYS A 39 5.19 -1.12 7.29
C LYS A 39 5.07 -1.12 8.81
N ASN A 40 3.94 -0.67 9.35
CA ASN A 40 3.62 -0.68 10.78
C ASN A 40 2.93 -1.97 11.26
N GLY A 41 2.72 -2.96 10.38
CA GLY A 41 2.06 -4.23 10.69
C GLY A 41 0.54 -4.14 10.92
N GLN A 42 -0.10 -3.04 10.53
CA GLN A 42 -1.53 -2.79 10.78
C GLN A 42 -2.45 -3.11 9.60
N TYR A 43 -1.85 -3.38 8.44
CA TYR A 43 -2.56 -3.70 7.21
C TYR A 43 -1.77 -4.72 6.41
N ASP A 44 -2.47 -5.55 5.65
CA ASP A 44 -1.85 -6.58 4.83
C ASP A 44 -2.00 -6.19 3.37
N LEU A 45 -1.06 -5.40 2.84
CA LEU A 45 -0.95 -5.07 1.42
C LEU A 45 0.29 -5.80 0.88
N PRO A 46 0.20 -6.53 -0.24
CA PRO A 46 1.34 -7.20 -0.85
C PRO A 46 2.32 -6.20 -1.51
N CYS A 47 3.10 -5.53 -0.66
CA CYS A 47 4.06 -4.51 -1.05
C CYS A 47 5.45 -4.79 -0.48
N CYS A 48 6.48 -4.23 -1.13
CA CYS A 48 7.84 -4.21 -0.65
C CYS A 48 8.39 -2.79 -0.69
N TRP A 49 9.32 -2.50 0.22
CA TRP A 49 10.04 -1.24 0.28
C TRP A 49 11.44 -1.43 -0.27
N ILE A 50 11.78 -0.69 -1.33
CA ILE A 50 13.14 -0.62 -1.87
C ILE A 50 13.68 0.75 -1.48
N GLY A 51 14.43 0.80 -0.38
CA GLY A 51 14.84 2.06 0.25
C GLY A 51 13.63 2.88 0.70
N SER A 52 13.48 4.08 0.15
CA SER A 52 12.34 4.99 0.39
C SER A 52 11.16 4.77 -0.55
N HIS A 53 11.30 3.92 -1.57
CA HIS A 53 10.28 3.73 -2.59
C HIS A 53 9.38 2.52 -2.29
N LEU A 54 8.07 2.75 -2.33
CA LEU A 54 7.07 1.69 -2.26
C LEU A 54 6.94 1.00 -3.62
N LYS A 55 7.00 -0.33 -3.63
CA LYS A 55 6.75 -1.17 -4.79
C LYS A 55 5.68 -2.21 -4.45
N ILE A 56 4.82 -2.50 -5.41
CA ILE A 56 3.67 -3.39 -5.23
C ILE A 56 3.90 -4.64 -6.08
N ASN A 57 3.69 -5.81 -5.49
CA ASN A 57 3.83 -7.07 -6.20
C ASN A 57 2.53 -7.37 -6.95
N ARG A 58 2.55 -7.23 -8.29
CA ARG A 58 1.38 -7.42 -9.16
C ARG A 58 0.67 -8.77 -8.97
N PRO A 59 1.33 -9.93 -9.14
CA PRO A 59 0.63 -11.22 -9.05
C PRO A 59 0.08 -11.50 -7.65
N LYS A 60 0.72 -10.98 -6.60
CA LYS A 60 0.15 -11.08 -5.25
C LYS A 60 -1.01 -10.11 -5.04
N LEU A 61 -0.96 -8.92 -5.63
CA LEU A 61 -2.03 -7.94 -5.55
C LEU A 61 -3.29 -8.42 -6.28
N GLU A 62 -3.14 -9.09 -7.43
CA GLU A 62 -4.27 -9.71 -8.16
C GLU A 62 -5.03 -10.69 -7.26
N LYS A 63 -4.33 -11.67 -6.68
CA LYS A 63 -4.93 -12.64 -5.73
C LYS A 63 -5.55 -11.96 -4.53
N TRP A 64 -4.86 -10.95 -3.99
CA TRP A 64 -5.35 -10.20 -2.84
C TRP A 64 -6.62 -9.40 -3.15
N LEU A 65 -6.75 -8.88 -4.37
CA LEU A 65 -7.97 -8.19 -4.81
C LEU A 65 -9.11 -9.19 -4.99
N GLU A 66 -8.84 -10.36 -5.57
CA GLU A 66 -9.82 -11.46 -5.63
C GLU A 66 -10.34 -11.80 -4.23
N ASP A 67 -9.45 -12.08 -3.28
CA ASP A 67 -9.79 -12.45 -1.90
C ASP A 67 -10.54 -11.33 -1.14
N LYS A 68 -10.26 -10.06 -1.43
CA LYS A 68 -10.92 -8.92 -0.75
C LYS A 68 -12.18 -8.41 -1.44
N SER A 69 -12.43 -8.84 -2.67
CA SER A 69 -13.58 -8.42 -3.47
C SER A 69 -14.91 -9.06 -3.06
N ASP A 70 -14.93 -9.82 -1.95
CA ASP A 70 -16.12 -10.45 -1.35
C ASP A 70 -17.19 -9.46 -0.83
N GLY A 71 -17.01 -8.14 -1.02
CA GLY A 71 -17.97 -7.10 -0.63
C GLY A 71 -18.01 -6.82 0.88
N VAL A 72 -17.27 -7.57 1.70
CA VAL A 72 -17.18 -7.39 3.16
C VAL A 72 -16.19 -6.28 3.53
N THR A 73 -15.14 -6.06 2.72
CA THR A 73 -14.07 -5.12 3.05
C THR A 73 -14.18 -3.81 2.26
N ASP A 74 -14.28 -2.70 2.99
CA ASP A 74 -14.29 -1.35 2.41
C ASP A 74 -12.85 -0.91 2.04
N PHE A 75 -12.61 -0.59 0.77
CA PHE A 75 -11.34 -0.03 0.26
C PHE A 75 -11.19 1.48 0.51
N LYS A 76 -11.93 2.05 1.47
CA LYS A 76 -11.96 3.50 1.70
C LYS A 76 -10.63 4.00 2.28
N THR A 77 -10.01 4.95 1.60
CA THR A 77 -8.81 5.68 2.04
C THR A 77 -9.00 6.36 3.39
N SER A 78 -10.19 6.90 3.67
CA SER A 78 -10.53 7.54 4.94
C SER A 78 -10.45 6.58 6.14
N TYR A 79 -10.84 5.32 5.96
CA TYR A 79 -10.74 4.30 7.00
C TYR A 79 -9.28 3.94 7.31
N LEU A 80 -8.43 3.88 6.27
CA LEU A 80 -7.00 3.64 6.45
C LEU A 80 -6.29 4.83 7.12
N LEU A 81 -6.64 6.06 6.75
CA LEU A 81 -6.14 7.28 7.41
C LEU A 81 -6.46 7.29 8.90
N GLY A 82 -7.70 6.94 9.30
CA GLY A 82 -8.08 6.84 10.71
C GLY A 82 -7.28 5.77 11.48
N LYS A 83 -6.86 4.66 10.84
CA LYS A 83 -5.96 3.68 11.48
C LYS A 83 -4.55 4.23 11.70
N LEU A 84 -4.05 5.01 10.75
CA LEU A 84 -2.75 5.65 10.83
C LEU A 84 -2.70 6.66 12.00
N GLU A 85 -3.73 7.50 12.13
CA GLU A 85 -3.84 8.48 13.22
C GLU A 85 -3.92 7.82 14.60
N ASN A 86 -4.70 6.74 14.74
CA ASN A 86 -4.79 5.97 15.98
C ASN A 86 -3.46 5.30 16.40
N GLY A 87 -2.58 4.99 15.44
CA GLY A 87 -1.24 4.46 15.70
C GLY A 87 -0.23 5.50 16.20
N ILE A 88 -0.41 6.77 15.83
CA ILE A 88 0.50 7.87 16.20
C ILE A 88 0.31 8.26 17.68
N ASN A 89 -0.92 8.19 18.20
CA ASN A 89 -1.28 8.64 19.56
C ASN A 89 -0.75 7.77 20.72
N LYS A 90 -0.01 6.69 20.45
CA LYS A 90 0.62 5.85 21.49
C LYS A 90 2.09 6.19 21.76
N ARG A 91 2.67 7.17 21.07
CA ARG A 91 4.03 7.64 21.34
C ARG A 91 4.04 8.75 22.40
N GLY A 92 3.71 8.35 23.64
CA GLY A 92 3.82 9.21 24.81
C GLY A 92 4.20 8.39 26.03
N ARG A 93 5.43 8.60 26.53
CA ARG A 93 5.89 8.09 27.85
C ARG A 93 4.83 8.49 28.89
N LYS A 94 4.25 7.52 29.62
CA LYS A 94 3.33 7.80 30.73
C LYS A 94 4.00 8.84 31.64
N ARG A 95 3.42 10.04 31.72
CA ARG A 95 3.88 11.04 32.70
C ARG A 95 3.64 10.44 34.07
N LYS A 96 4.70 10.33 34.88
CA LYS A 96 4.56 9.96 36.29
C LYS A 96 3.67 11.04 36.93
N ILE A 97 2.50 10.63 37.39
CA ILE A 97 1.67 11.44 38.28
C ILE A 97 2.47 11.56 39.58
N ARG A 98 2.65 12.80 40.03
CA ARG A 98 3.39 13.15 41.25
C ARG A 98 2.40 13.40 42.37
#